data_AF-A0A562WH52-F1
#
_entry.id   AF-A0A562WH52-F1
#
_cell.length_a   1.000
_cell.length_b   1.000
_cell.length_c   1.000
_cell.angle_alpha   90.00
_cell.angle_beta   90.00
_cell.angle_gamma   90.00
#
_symmetry.space_group_name_H-M   'P 1'
#
loop_
_entity.id
_entity.type
_entity.pdbx_description
1 polymer ?
#
loop_
_entity_poly.entity_id
_entity_poly.type
_entity_poly.pdbx_seq_one_letter_code
_entity_poly.pdbx_strand_id
1 'polypeptide(L)'
;MDDRWVNRSPDTMLDTFHWYRGEAFDLVVEDLLAFPAERGVIAEGFRLLPELVAPLLAEPRRAVWLLPTPDFRRAAFDSRGGLWQIAGRTSDPERALRNLLERDRMFTERLDATVTSLCLPVIRVDPQTTEDDLAAQVAESLGL
;
A
#
# COMPACT_ATOMS: atom_id res chain seq x y z
N MET A 1 -10.86 17.95 -11.34
CA MET A 1 -9.54 17.32 -11.06
C MET A 1 -8.78 18.15 -10.02
N ASP A 2 -8.79 19.47 -10.15
CA ASP A 2 -8.10 20.39 -9.22
C ASP A 2 -8.61 20.29 -7.79
N ASP A 3 -9.93 20.19 -7.59
CA ASP A 3 -10.50 20.01 -6.24
C ASP A 3 -10.01 18.76 -5.53
N ARG A 4 -9.53 17.76 -6.27
CA ARG A 4 -9.03 16.51 -5.70
C ARG A 4 -7.53 16.54 -5.47
N TRP A 5 -6.77 17.19 -6.35
CA TRP A 5 -5.31 17.03 -6.42
C TRP A 5 -4.53 18.35 -6.23
N VAL A 6 -5.14 19.51 -6.47
CA VAL A 6 -4.49 20.82 -6.37
C VAL A 6 -4.96 21.59 -5.12
N ASN A 7 -6.28 21.68 -4.94
CA ASN A 7 -6.90 22.58 -3.96
C ASN A 7 -6.96 21.99 -2.54
N ARG A 8 -6.87 20.66 -2.39
CA ARG A 8 -6.79 20.00 -1.08
C ARG A 8 -5.33 19.89 -0.61
N SER A 9 -5.11 19.91 0.69
CA SER A 9 -3.82 19.53 1.26
C SER A 9 -3.64 18.00 1.21
N PRO A 10 -2.40 17.50 1.19
CA PRO A 10 -2.10 16.07 1.32
C PRO A 10 -2.77 15.42 2.54
N ASP A 11 -2.81 16.10 3.69
CA ASP A 11 -3.49 15.62 4.90
C ASP A 11 -4.99 15.38 4.66
N THR A 12 -5.68 16.37 4.06
CA THR A 12 -7.11 16.21 3.73
C THR A 12 -7.32 15.09 2.73
N MET A 13 -6.42 14.93 1.76
CA MET A 13 -6.51 13.82 0.79
C MET A 13 -6.35 12.46 1.47
N LEU A 14 -5.46 12.36 2.46
CA LEU A 14 -5.22 11.14 3.24
C LEU A 14 -6.44 10.81 4.10
N ASP A 15 -6.92 11.78 4.88
CA ASP A 15 -8.01 11.59 5.85
C ASP A 15 -9.36 11.26 5.19
N THR A 16 -9.58 11.78 3.98
CA THR A 16 -10.81 11.53 3.21
C THR A 16 -10.67 10.38 2.21
N PHE A 17 -9.57 9.63 2.24
CA PHE A 17 -9.39 8.44 1.42
C PHE A 17 -10.18 7.27 2.02
N HIS A 18 -11.45 7.18 1.62
CA HIS A 18 -12.45 6.18 2.03
C HIS A 18 -11.93 4.75 2.20
N TRP A 19 -11.15 4.28 1.23
CA TRP A 19 -10.58 2.94 1.23
C TRP A 19 -9.61 2.62 2.37
N TYR A 20 -9.13 3.63 3.10
CA TYR A 20 -8.25 3.48 4.26
C TYR A 20 -9.01 3.29 5.59
N ARG A 21 -10.34 3.20 5.55
CA ARG A 21 -11.17 2.96 6.75
C ARG A 21 -11.68 1.52 6.86
N GLY A 22 -11.14 0.59 6.05
CA GLY A 22 -11.56 -0.81 6.07
C GLY A 22 -12.89 -1.09 5.37
N GLU A 23 -13.40 -0.14 4.58
CA GLU A 23 -14.65 -0.30 3.86
C GLU A 23 -14.62 -1.56 2.98
N ALA A 24 -15.63 -2.41 3.16
CA ALA A 24 -15.75 -3.70 2.47
C ALA A 24 -14.59 -4.68 2.70
N PHE A 25 -13.84 -4.57 3.81
CA PHE A 25 -12.86 -5.58 4.23
C PHE A 25 -13.54 -6.93 4.49
N ASP A 26 -14.72 -6.95 5.10
CA ASP A 26 -15.47 -8.18 5.38
C ASP A 26 -15.81 -8.98 4.12
N LEU A 27 -16.00 -8.30 2.98
CA LEU A 27 -16.22 -8.99 1.69
C LEU A 27 -14.97 -9.73 1.22
N VAL A 28 -13.77 -9.20 1.50
CA VAL A 28 -12.51 -9.91 1.23
C VAL A 28 -12.42 -11.17 2.10
N VAL A 29 -12.82 -11.07 3.37
CA VAL A 29 -12.83 -12.22 4.29
C VAL A 29 -13.84 -13.28 3.84
N GLU A 30 -15.05 -12.86 3.44
CA GLU A 30 -16.09 -13.75 2.90
C GLU A 30 -15.59 -14.54 1.68
N ASP A 31 -14.96 -13.85 0.72
CA ASP A 31 -14.39 -14.48 -0.47
C ASP A 31 -13.30 -15.49 -0.09
N LEU A 32 -12.39 -15.15 0.85
CA LEU A 32 -11.33 -16.04 1.29
C LEU A 32 -11.87 -17.30 1.99
N LEU A 33 -12.93 -17.17 2.79
CA LEU A 33 -13.58 -18.30 3.47
C LEU A 33 -14.34 -19.22 2.50
N ALA A 34 -14.69 -18.72 1.30
CA ALA A 34 -15.34 -19.52 0.26
C ALA A 34 -14.37 -20.41 -0.52
N PHE A 35 -13.05 -20.20 -0.41
CA PHE A 35 -12.05 -21.06 -1.05
C PHE A 35 -11.85 -22.39 -0.29
N PRO A 36 -11.53 -23.49 -0.98
CA PRO A 36 -11.16 -24.74 -0.33
C PRO A 36 -9.91 -24.59 0.55
N ALA A 37 -9.99 -25.07 1.79
CA ALA A 37 -8.92 -24.92 2.78
C ALA A 37 -7.62 -25.66 2.39
N GLU A 38 -7.69 -26.64 1.48
CA GLU A 38 -6.52 -27.40 1.03
C GLU A 38 -5.64 -26.63 0.03
N ARG A 39 -6.11 -25.49 -0.50
CA ARG A 39 -5.37 -24.66 -1.44
C ARG A 39 -4.85 -23.40 -0.75
N GLY A 40 -3.54 -23.20 -0.76
CA GLY A 40 -2.95 -21.92 -0.34
C GLY A 40 -3.45 -20.78 -1.23
N VAL A 41 -3.92 -19.70 -0.60
CA VAL A 41 -4.39 -18.48 -1.26
C VAL A 41 -3.52 -17.31 -0.80
N ILE A 42 -3.13 -16.47 -1.75
CA ILE A 42 -2.49 -15.17 -1.46
C ILE A 42 -3.55 -14.10 -1.70
N ALA A 43 -3.83 -13.31 -0.67
CA ALA A 43 -4.62 -12.10 -0.79
C ALA A 43 -3.68 -10.90 -0.91
N GLU A 44 -3.88 -10.07 -1.93
CA GLU A 44 -3.10 -8.84 -2.15
C GLU A 44 -4.06 -7.66 -2.36
N GLY A 45 -3.71 -6.50 -1.81
CA GLY A 45 -4.41 -5.25 -2.12
C GLY A 45 -4.32 -4.22 -1.01
N PHE A 46 -4.65 -2.97 -1.34
CA PHE A 46 -4.54 -1.83 -0.42
C PHE A 46 -5.55 -1.85 0.74
N ARG A 47 -6.58 -2.70 0.71
CA ARG A 47 -7.57 -2.84 1.79
C ARG A 47 -7.11 -3.76 2.92
N LEU A 48 -6.00 -4.47 2.74
CA LEU A 48 -5.41 -5.37 3.73
C LEU A 48 -4.61 -4.54 4.76
N LEU A 49 -5.34 -3.75 5.55
CA LEU A 49 -4.74 -2.88 6.56
C LEU A 49 -4.23 -3.72 7.75
N PRO A 50 -3.05 -3.40 8.31
CA PRO A 50 -2.44 -4.18 9.39
C PRO A 50 -3.38 -4.43 10.57
N GLU A 51 -4.12 -3.40 11.01
CA GLU A 51 -5.04 -3.47 12.13
C GLU A 51 -6.29 -4.34 11.89
N LEU A 52 -6.65 -4.55 10.62
CA LEU A 52 -7.79 -5.41 10.24
C LEU A 52 -7.35 -6.86 10.01
N VAL A 53 -6.14 -7.04 9.46
CA VAL A 53 -5.59 -8.36 9.16
C VAL A 53 -5.03 -9.04 10.40
N ALA A 54 -4.34 -8.31 11.28
CA ALA A 54 -3.66 -8.88 12.44
C ALA A 54 -4.54 -9.78 13.33
N PRO A 55 -5.81 -9.43 13.65
CA PRO A 55 -6.69 -10.29 14.45
C PRO A 55 -7.08 -11.61 13.76
N LEU A 56 -6.91 -11.71 12.44
CA LEU A 56 -7.26 -12.89 11.63
C LEU A 56 -6.05 -13.81 11.40
N LEU A 57 -4.83 -13.38 11.71
CA LEU A 57 -3.63 -14.17 11.51
C LEU A 57 -3.46 -15.22 12.61
N ALA A 58 -3.26 -16.47 12.21
CA ALA A 58 -2.86 -17.54 13.15
C ALA A 58 -1.48 -17.28 13.76
N GLU A 59 -0.59 -16.61 13.01
CA GLU A 59 0.75 -16.21 13.44
C GLU A 59 1.22 -15.00 12.60
N PRO A 60 2.14 -14.15 13.10
CA PRO A 60 2.60 -12.95 12.37
C PRO A 60 3.22 -13.25 11.00
N ARG A 61 3.84 -14.42 10.82
CA ARG A 61 4.48 -14.84 9.56
C ARG A 61 3.50 -15.22 8.45
N ARG A 62 2.20 -14.97 8.60
CA ARG A 62 1.17 -15.21 7.57
C ARG A 62 0.79 -13.96 6.79
N ALA A 63 1.46 -12.84 7.05
CA ALA A 63 1.31 -11.62 6.28
C ALA A 63 2.64 -10.85 6.22
N VAL A 64 2.80 -10.08 5.16
CA VAL A 64 3.94 -9.17 4.98
C VAL A 64 3.46 -7.91 4.27
N TRP A 65 3.94 -6.75 4.73
CA TRP A 65 3.64 -5.47 4.09
C TRP A 65 4.87 -4.96 3.35
N LEU A 66 4.69 -4.65 2.07
CA LEU A 66 5.71 -4.06 1.22
C LEU A 66 5.56 -2.54 1.25
N LEU A 67 6.52 -1.84 1.85
CA LEU A 67 6.50 -0.40 2.02
C LEU A 67 7.48 0.26 1.04
N PRO A 68 7.00 0.82 -0.08
CA PRO A 68 7.87 1.47 -1.04
C PRO A 68 8.43 2.78 -0.48
N THR A 69 9.71 3.01 -0.68
CA THR A 69 10.33 4.31 -0.39
C THR A 69 9.81 5.37 -1.36
N PRO A 70 9.91 6.68 -1.01
CA PRO A 70 9.53 7.76 -1.92
C PRO A 70 10.24 7.69 -3.27
N ASP A 71 11.53 7.32 -3.27
CA ASP A 71 12.34 7.20 -4.48
C ASP A 71 11.89 6.03 -5.34
N PHE A 72 11.57 4.87 -4.75
CA PHE A 72 11.00 3.74 -5.47
C PHE A 72 9.67 4.13 -6.13
N ARG A 73 8.79 4.81 -5.39
CA ARG A 73 7.48 5.22 -5.90
C ARG A 73 7.63 6.17 -7.10
N ARG A 74 8.54 7.14 -7.02
CA ARG A 74 8.83 8.05 -8.14
C ARG A 74 9.35 7.27 -9.35
N ALA A 75 10.38 6.43 -9.17
CA ALA A 75 10.95 5.62 -10.25
C ALA A 75 9.90 4.70 -10.89
N ALA A 76 9.03 4.09 -10.09
CA ALA A 76 7.95 3.23 -10.55
C ALA A 76 6.86 3.98 -11.34
N PHE A 77 6.54 5.22 -10.95
CA PHE A 77 5.61 6.05 -11.71
C PHE A 77 6.22 6.55 -13.02
N ASP A 78 7.51 6.89 -13.01
CA ASP A 78 8.23 7.29 -14.22
C ASP A 78 8.30 6.13 -15.23
N SER A 79 8.69 4.93 -14.80
CA SER A 79 8.83 3.76 -15.69
C SER A 79 7.52 3.33 -16.35
N ARG A 80 6.39 3.45 -15.64
CA ARG A 80 5.05 3.12 -16.16
C ARG A 80 4.44 4.22 -17.02
N GLY A 81 5.11 5.38 -17.17
CA GLY A 81 4.52 6.58 -17.75
C GLY A 81 3.32 7.11 -16.95
N GLY A 82 3.22 6.74 -15.67
CA GLY A 82 2.11 7.02 -14.77
C GLY A 82 2.25 8.36 -14.03
N LEU A 83 3.47 8.88 -13.88
CA LEU A 83 3.78 10.04 -13.02
C LEU A 83 2.86 11.24 -13.30
N TRP A 84 2.60 11.51 -14.58
CA TRP A 84 1.80 12.65 -15.00
C TRP A 84 0.35 12.31 -15.37
N GLN A 85 -0.08 11.04 -15.30
CA GLN A 85 -1.43 10.66 -15.75
C GLN A 85 -2.55 11.35 -14.96
N ILE A 86 -2.35 11.49 -13.64
CA ILE A 86 -3.30 12.19 -12.77
C ILE A 86 -2.99 13.69 -12.77
N ALA A 87 -1.73 14.04 -12.50
CA ALA A 87 -1.30 15.42 -12.30
C ALA A 87 -1.43 16.28 -13.58
N GLY A 88 -1.09 15.74 -14.76
CA GLY A 88 -1.17 16.45 -16.04
C GLY A 88 -2.58 16.79 -16.49
N ARG A 89 -3.61 16.29 -15.81
CA ARG A 89 -5.03 16.60 -16.07
C ARG A 89 -5.58 17.71 -15.16
N THR A 90 -4.70 18.45 -14.49
CA THR A 90 -5.05 19.52 -13.54
C THR A 90 -4.57 20.87 -14.04
N SER A 91 -5.09 21.95 -13.47
CA SER A 91 -4.67 23.33 -13.78
C SER A 91 -3.24 23.64 -13.35
N ASP A 92 -2.71 22.91 -12.37
CA ASP A 92 -1.34 23.04 -11.84
C ASP A 92 -0.76 21.63 -11.64
N PRO A 93 -0.22 21.01 -12.71
CA PRO A 93 0.30 19.65 -12.67
C PRO A 93 1.43 19.45 -11.66
N GLU A 94 2.32 20.43 -11.49
CA GLU A 94 3.42 20.30 -10.56
C GLU A 94 2.92 20.27 -9.11
N ARG A 95 1.99 21.15 -8.76
CA ARG A 95 1.37 21.13 -7.43
C ARG A 95 0.57 19.86 -7.21
N ALA A 96 -0.19 19.40 -8.20
CA ALA A 96 -0.92 18.14 -8.09
C ALA A 96 0.02 16.95 -7.87
N LEU A 97 1.14 16.89 -8.58
CA LEU A 97 2.13 15.83 -8.41
C LEU A 97 2.78 15.88 -7.02
N ARG A 98 3.20 17.07 -6.55
CA ARG A 98 3.75 17.24 -5.21
C ARG A 98 2.76 16.76 -4.15
N ASN A 99 1.49 17.16 -4.25
CA ASN A 99 0.46 16.75 -3.31
C ASN A 99 0.22 15.24 -3.30
N LEU A 100 0.18 14.63 -4.50
CA LEU A 100 0.00 13.18 -4.67
C LEU A 100 1.14 12.40 -4.00
N LEU A 101 2.39 12.75 -4.32
CA LEU A 101 3.57 12.09 -3.78
C LEU A 101 3.67 12.25 -2.27
N GLU A 102 3.33 13.44 -1.76
CA GLU A 102 3.35 13.72 -0.32
C GLU A 102 2.29 12.90 0.42
N ARG A 103 1.06 12.86 -0.09
CA ARG A 103 0.00 12.00 0.47
C ARG A 103 0.43 10.53 0.48
N ASP A 104 1.04 10.06 -0.60
CA ASP A 104 1.49 8.67 -0.70
C ASP A 104 2.65 8.36 0.26
N ARG A 105 3.55 9.32 0.51
CA ARG A 105 4.59 9.23 1.55
C ARG A 105 3.95 9.09 2.93
N MET A 106 3.02 10.00 3.27
CA MET A 106 2.31 9.97 4.56
C MET A 106 1.54 8.66 4.76
N PHE A 107 0.96 8.11 3.69
CA PHE A 107 0.29 6.80 3.73
C PHE A 107 1.27 5.68 4.10
N THR A 108 2.43 5.61 3.44
CA THR A 108 3.47 4.62 3.76
C THR A 108 3.93 4.76 5.21
N GLU A 109 4.16 5.99 5.69
CA GLU A 109 4.61 6.24 7.06
C GLU A 109 3.57 5.82 8.10
N ARG A 110 2.29 6.07 7.84
CA ARG A 110 1.22 5.62 8.73
C ARG A 110 1.13 4.10 8.77
N LEU A 111 1.26 3.43 7.63
CA LEU A 111 1.34 1.97 7.59
C LEU A 111 2.56 1.44 8.35
N ASP A 112 3.74 2.04 8.17
CA ASP A 112 4.98 1.68 8.87
C ASP A 112 4.82 1.76 10.39
N ALA A 113 4.23 2.86 10.88
CA ALA A 113 3.93 3.02 12.29
C ALA A 113 2.97 1.92 12.81
N THR A 114 1.92 1.60 12.06
CA THR A 114 0.96 0.57 12.46
C THR A 114 1.59 -0.83 12.46
N VAL A 115 2.25 -1.26 11.38
CA VAL A 115 2.88 -2.59 11.31
C VAL A 115 3.95 -2.75 12.40
N THR A 116 4.73 -1.70 12.65
CA THR A 116 5.73 -1.70 13.73
C THR A 116 5.07 -1.85 15.09
N SER A 117 3.98 -1.13 15.36
CA SER A 117 3.25 -1.24 16.64
C SER A 117 2.61 -2.61 16.87
N LEU A 118 2.26 -3.32 15.79
CA LEU A 118 1.66 -4.66 15.83
C LEU A 118 2.72 -5.77 15.73
N CYS A 119 4.01 -5.44 15.65
CA CYS A 119 5.11 -6.39 15.48
C CYS A 119 4.92 -7.30 14.24
N LEU A 120 4.40 -6.76 13.15
CA LEU A 120 4.15 -7.49 11.91
C LEU A 120 5.33 -7.41 10.94
N PRO A 121 5.53 -8.43 10.07
CA PRO A 121 6.61 -8.41 9.08
C PRO A 121 6.44 -7.27 8.06
N VAL A 122 7.55 -6.58 7.78
CA VAL A 122 7.60 -5.47 6.83
C VAL A 122 8.86 -5.56 5.98
N ILE A 123 8.73 -5.29 4.69
CA ILE A 123 9.85 -5.18 3.75
C ILE A 123 9.81 -3.77 3.15
N ARG A 124 10.91 -3.03 3.30
CA ARG A 124 11.06 -1.73 2.64
C ARG A 124 11.60 -1.95 1.24
N VAL A 125 10.92 -1.38 0.24
CA VAL A 125 11.25 -1.58 -1.17
C VAL A 125 11.83 -0.28 -1.71
N ASP A 126 13.08 -0.33 -2.15
CA ASP A 126 13.81 0.80 -2.72
C ASP A 126 14.17 0.55 -4.21
N PRO A 127 14.66 1.56 -4.96
CA PRO A 127 15.00 1.39 -6.38
C PRO A 127 16.09 0.36 -6.68
N GLN A 128 16.88 -0.08 -5.70
CA GLN A 128 17.93 -1.09 -5.87
C GLN A 128 17.40 -2.50 -5.56
N THR A 129 16.22 -2.62 -4.96
CA THR A 129 15.58 -3.90 -4.65
C THR A 129 15.20 -4.59 -5.96
N THR A 130 15.82 -5.73 -6.25
CA THR A 130 15.48 -6.53 -7.43
C THR A 130 14.21 -7.34 -7.19
N GLU A 131 13.57 -7.80 -8.28
CA GLU A 131 12.39 -8.66 -8.18
C GLU A 131 12.71 -10.00 -7.49
N ASP A 132 13.87 -10.58 -7.81
CA ASP A 132 14.32 -11.85 -7.20
C ASP A 132 14.60 -11.69 -5.70
N ASP A 133 15.28 -10.62 -5.30
CA ASP A 133 15.56 -10.35 -3.88
C ASP A 133 14.28 -10.08 -3.10
N LEU A 134 13.31 -9.37 -3.71
CA LEU A 134 12.03 -9.10 -3.08
C LEU A 134 11.20 -10.38 -2.93
N ALA A 135 11.16 -11.22 -3.96
CA ALA A 135 10.46 -12.50 -3.93
C ALA A 135 11.05 -13.42 -2.85
N ALA A 136 12.38 -13.47 -2.72
CA ALA A 136 13.05 -14.24 -1.68
C ALA A 136 12.69 -13.74 -0.27
N GLN A 137 12.71 -12.43 -0.04
CA GLN A 137 12.33 -11.84 1.26
C GLN A 137 10.85 -12.07 1.61
N VAL A 138 9.96 -12.03 0.61
CA VAL A 138 8.53 -12.33 0.80
C VAL A 138 8.34 -13.80 1.15
N ALA A 139 8.97 -14.73 0.43
CA ALA A 139 8.91 -16.15 0.71
C ALA A 139 9.43 -16.45 2.14
N GLU A 140 10.58 -15.89 2.51
CA GLU A 140 11.13 -16.02 3.86
C GLU A 140 10.15 -15.49 4.92
N SER A 141 9.58 -14.30 4.71
CA SER A 141 8.61 -13.69 5.62
C SER A 141 7.37 -14.57 5.81
N LEU A 142 6.93 -15.24 4.75
CA LEU A 142 5.78 -16.15 4.74
C LEU A 142 6.10 -17.59 5.17
N GLY A 143 7.38 -17.92 5.37
CA GLY A 143 7.84 -19.27 5.74
C GLY A 143 7.73 -20.29 4.60
N LEU A 144 7.87 -19.84 3.35
CA LEU A 144 7.84 -20.65 2.14
C LEU A 144 9.24 -21.07 1.67
#